data_AF-A0A553WCY2-F1
#
_entry.id   AF-A0A553WCY2-F1
#
_cell.length_a   1.000
_cell.length_b   1.000
_cell.length_c   1.000
_cell.angle_alpha   90.00
_cell.angle_beta   90.00
_cell.angle_gamma   90.00
#
_symmetry.space_group_name_H-M   'P 1'
#
loop_
_entity.id
_entity.type
_entity.pdbx_description
1 polymer ?
#
loop_
_entity_poly.entity_id
_entity_poly.type
_entity_poly.pdbx_seq_one_letter_code
_entity_poly.pdbx_strand_id
1 'polypeptide(L)'
;MTVQTSRRYILLSGAALATLMLPGCQSMPGLSLTEAIRRLLTIASQNAFALLLQPGGFYDSSVARISLPDKLGGERGTGILSVVLQSRQFRDRLQRQLNRAAEKGAERAAPLVADAVRNLSIEDAASVVRGGPQAATSFLRGKMGPALLEAMLPGISDGLRLFDDQIISQAVRSVAGFDVAALAQDITRKADDSIWAAIGLEESAIRTNPQKTNDPLLIGVFGLTR
;
A
#
# COMPACT_ATOMS: atom_id res chain seq x y z
N MET A 1 -31.77 69.17 -75.32
CA MET A 1 -31.70 67.98 -76.19
C MET A 1 -30.28 67.44 -76.15
N THR A 2 -30.04 66.32 -75.47
CA THR A 2 -29.21 65.18 -75.87
C THR A 2 -29.28 64.13 -74.75
N VAL A 3 -29.19 62.88 -75.17
CA VAL A 3 -29.71 61.66 -74.54
C VAL A 3 -28.54 60.78 -74.08
N GLN A 4 -28.86 59.79 -73.25
CA GLN A 4 -28.21 58.47 -73.04
C GLN A 4 -27.55 58.31 -71.65
N THR A 5 -28.15 57.59 -70.69
CA THR A 5 -28.43 56.13 -70.54
C THR A 5 -27.20 55.23 -70.41
N SER A 6 -27.05 54.61 -69.24
CA SER A 6 -26.93 53.14 -69.02
C SER A 6 -26.33 52.89 -67.62
N ARG A 7 -27.09 52.37 -66.64
CA ARG A 7 -27.25 50.93 -66.31
C ARG A 7 -25.92 50.16 -66.24
N ARG A 8 -25.61 49.61 -65.05
CA ARG A 8 -25.37 48.16 -64.78
C ARG A 8 -24.58 47.93 -63.46
N TYR A 9 -25.22 47.21 -62.53
CA TYR A 9 -24.72 46.04 -61.75
C TYR A 9 -23.46 46.24 -60.85
N ILE A 10 -23.36 45.80 -59.58
CA ILE A 10 -23.55 44.45 -59.02
C ILE A 10 -23.25 44.52 -57.49
N LEU A 11 -24.11 43.85 -56.71
CA LEU A 11 -23.85 42.99 -55.54
C LEU A 11 -23.00 43.43 -54.32
N LEU A 12 -23.66 43.24 -53.15
CA LEU A 12 -23.19 42.50 -51.96
C LEU A 12 -21.87 42.90 -51.29
N SER A 13 -21.98 43.44 -50.08
CA SER A 13 -21.10 43.04 -48.97
C SER A 13 -21.69 43.49 -47.62
N GLY A 14 -22.57 42.65 -47.07
CA GLY A 14 -22.83 42.63 -45.65
C GLY A 14 -21.71 41.83 -44.97
N ALA A 15 -20.91 42.49 -44.14
CA ALA A 15 -19.98 41.83 -43.24
C ALA A 15 -20.41 42.13 -41.80
N ALA A 16 -21.35 41.34 -41.29
CA ALA A 16 -21.60 41.26 -39.87
C ALA A 16 -20.39 40.55 -39.23
N LEU A 17 -19.57 41.31 -38.51
CA LEU A 17 -18.45 40.79 -37.74
C LEU A 17 -19.00 40.04 -36.53
N ALA A 18 -19.25 38.74 -36.68
CA ALA A 18 -19.51 37.85 -35.56
C ALA A 18 -18.18 37.58 -34.85
N THR A 19 -17.90 38.32 -33.78
CA THR A 19 -16.83 37.99 -32.84
C THR A 19 -17.15 36.65 -32.18
N LEU A 20 -16.51 35.60 -32.66
CA LEU A 20 -16.45 34.28 -32.02
C LEU A 20 -15.85 34.46 -30.61
N MET A 21 -16.71 34.57 -29.61
CA MET A 21 -16.35 34.35 -28.21
C MET A 21 -15.99 32.86 -28.09
N LEU A 22 -14.70 32.56 -28.14
CA LEU A 22 -14.18 31.23 -27.81
C LEU A 22 -14.65 30.86 -26.40
N PRO A 23 -15.34 29.72 -26.21
CA PRO A 23 -15.62 29.19 -24.89
C PRO A 23 -14.31 28.99 -24.15
N GLY A 24 -14.28 29.45 -22.90
CA GLY A 24 -13.08 29.64 -22.12
C GLY A 24 -12.18 28.41 -21.99
N CYS A 25 -10.92 28.67 -21.64
CA CYS A 25 -10.08 27.68 -20.99
C CYS A 25 -10.89 27.04 -19.87
N GLN A 26 -11.44 25.85 -20.11
CA GLN A 26 -11.75 24.94 -19.04
C GLN A 26 -10.41 24.66 -18.39
N SER A 27 -10.14 25.36 -17.29
CA SER A 27 -9.11 24.96 -16.34
C SER A 27 -9.36 23.47 -16.10
N MET A 28 -8.44 22.61 -16.56
CA MET A 28 -8.37 21.24 -16.07
C MET A 28 -8.60 21.30 -14.57
N PRO A 29 -9.48 20.46 -13.98
CA PRO A 29 -9.60 20.36 -12.54
C PRO A 29 -8.18 20.26 -12.00
N GLY A 30 -7.73 21.26 -11.24
CA GLY A 30 -6.32 21.40 -10.89
C GLY A 30 -5.81 20.08 -10.33
N LEU A 31 -4.73 19.54 -10.90
CA LEU A 31 -4.14 18.28 -10.44
C LEU A 31 -3.71 18.47 -8.98
N SER A 32 -4.53 18.01 -8.05
CA SER A 32 -4.22 18.05 -6.63
C SER A 32 -3.25 16.92 -6.33
N LEU A 33 -1.97 17.27 -6.15
CA LEU A 33 -0.92 16.31 -5.81
C LEU A 33 -1.22 15.60 -4.49
N THR A 34 -1.78 16.33 -3.52
CA THR A 34 -2.22 15.78 -2.23
C THR A 34 -3.30 14.72 -2.43
N GLU A 35 -4.28 14.99 -3.28
CA GLU A 35 -5.35 14.02 -3.57
C GLU A 35 -4.81 12.83 -4.36
N ALA A 36 -3.87 13.05 -5.28
CA ALA A 36 -3.22 11.96 -6.01
C ALA A 36 -2.46 11.02 -5.06
N ILE A 37 -1.72 11.56 -4.10
CA ILE A 37 -1.04 10.74 -3.07
C ILE A 37 -2.06 9.98 -2.23
N ARG A 38 -3.13 10.63 -1.78
CA ARG A 38 -4.19 9.98 -0.98
C ARG A 38 -4.85 8.83 -1.74
N ARG A 39 -5.19 9.03 -3.02
CA ARG A 39 -5.78 7.98 -3.86
C ARG A 39 -4.81 6.84 -4.13
N LEU A 40 -3.55 7.17 -4.44
CA LEU A 40 -2.50 6.18 -4.60
C LEU A 40 -2.36 5.31 -3.36
N LEU A 41 -2.27 5.92 -2.17
CA LEU A 41 -2.15 5.20 -0.90
C LEU A 41 -3.42 4.41 -0.56
N THR A 42 -4.59 4.93 -0.93
CA THR A 42 -5.87 4.23 -0.74
C THR A 42 -5.89 2.94 -1.54
N ILE A 43 -5.60 2.99 -2.85
CA ILE A 43 -5.59 1.81 -3.71
C ILE A 43 -4.47 0.85 -3.28
N ALA A 44 -3.27 1.35 -3.04
CA ALA A 44 -2.13 0.52 -2.66
C ALA A 44 -2.36 -0.23 -1.34
N SER A 45 -2.88 0.47 -0.31
CA SER A 45 -3.20 -0.16 0.97
C SER A 45 -4.35 -1.16 0.85
N GLN A 46 -5.41 -0.82 0.11
CA GLN A 46 -6.53 -1.75 -0.11
C GLN A 46 -6.08 -3.03 -0.79
N ASN A 47 -5.28 -2.95 -1.86
CA ASN A 47 -4.76 -4.12 -2.57
C ASN A 47 -3.84 -4.95 -1.67
N ALA A 48 -2.93 -4.30 -0.95
CA ALA A 48 -2.02 -4.98 -0.03
C ALA A 48 -2.78 -5.74 1.06
N PHE A 49 -3.74 -5.10 1.74
CA PHE A 49 -4.54 -5.78 2.76
C PHE A 49 -5.50 -6.82 2.17
N ALA A 50 -6.04 -6.60 0.97
CA ALA A 50 -6.87 -7.60 0.29
C ALA A 50 -6.11 -8.91 0.04
N LEU A 51 -4.79 -8.83 -0.24
CA LEU A 51 -3.90 -9.99 -0.35
C LEU A 51 -3.56 -10.58 1.02
N LEU A 52 -3.08 -9.75 1.94
CA LEU A 52 -2.54 -10.18 3.24
C LEU A 52 -3.59 -10.79 4.17
N LEU A 53 -4.85 -10.34 4.07
CA LEU A 53 -5.95 -10.82 4.92
C LEU A 53 -6.66 -12.05 4.36
N GLN A 54 -6.26 -12.56 3.19
CA GLN A 54 -6.74 -13.87 2.74
C GLN A 54 -6.24 -14.97 3.68
N PRO A 55 -6.94 -16.11 3.81
CA PRO A 55 -6.40 -17.27 4.50
C PRO A 55 -5.06 -17.69 3.89
N GLY A 56 -3.98 -17.62 4.67
CA GLY A 56 -2.62 -17.91 4.20
C GLY A 56 -1.93 -16.75 3.48
N GLY A 57 -2.52 -15.55 3.44
CA GLY A 57 -2.00 -14.39 2.71
C GLY A 57 -0.58 -14.00 3.11
N PHE A 58 -0.25 -14.09 4.40
CA PHE A 58 1.14 -13.94 4.85
C PHE A 58 1.99 -15.15 4.47
N TYR A 59 1.51 -16.36 4.75
CA TYR A 59 2.29 -17.59 4.56
C TYR A 59 2.66 -17.84 3.09
N ASP A 60 1.77 -17.56 2.15
CA ASP A 60 1.98 -17.81 0.73
C ASP A 60 2.68 -16.65 0.02
N SER A 61 2.73 -15.46 0.63
CA SER A 61 3.41 -14.29 0.06
C SER A 61 4.92 -14.44 0.06
N SER A 62 5.55 -14.18 -1.08
CA SER A 62 7.02 -14.12 -1.18
C SER A 62 7.62 -12.89 -0.49
N VAL A 63 6.81 -11.84 -0.27
CA VAL A 63 7.26 -10.56 0.28
C VAL A 63 6.91 -10.41 1.76
N ALA A 64 5.76 -10.96 2.17
CA ALA A 64 5.21 -10.75 3.51
C ALA A 64 5.30 -11.97 4.43
N ARG A 65 5.83 -13.09 3.96
CA ARG A 65 5.97 -14.30 4.77
C ARG A 65 6.84 -14.04 5.99
N ILE A 66 6.26 -14.34 7.15
CA ILE A 66 6.97 -14.28 8.42
C ILE A 66 7.87 -15.51 8.56
N SER A 67 9.17 -15.25 8.59
CA SER A 67 10.20 -16.27 8.83
C SER A 67 10.26 -16.65 10.30
N LEU A 68 10.62 -17.91 10.55
CA LEU A 68 10.87 -18.42 11.89
C LEU A 68 11.96 -17.58 12.58
N PRO A 69 11.79 -17.25 13.88
CA PRO A 69 12.86 -16.67 14.68
C PRO A 69 14.08 -17.58 14.73
N ASP A 70 15.29 -17.00 14.82
CA ASP A 70 16.54 -17.77 14.85
C ASP A 70 16.57 -18.81 15.99
N LYS A 71 16.00 -18.47 17.14
CA LYS A 71 15.85 -19.38 18.30
C LYS A 71 14.93 -20.59 18.05
N LEU A 72 14.11 -20.54 17.00
CA LEU A 72 13.14 -21.58 16.62
C LEU A 72 13.50 -22.23 15.26
N GLY A 73 14.77 -22.16 14.86
CA GLY A 73 15.27 -22.80 13.64
C GLY A 73 15.15 -21.91 12.40
N GLY A 74 15.18 -20.59 12.59
CA GLY A 74 15.40 -19.61 11.53
C GLY A 74 16.78 -19.76 10.86
N GLU A 75 16.99 -19.01 9.79
CA GLU A 75 18.16 -19.15 8.89
C GLU A 75 19.52 -18.99 9.59
N ARG A 76 19.58 -18.32 10.75
CA ARG A 76 20.81 -18.07 11.51
C ARG A 76 20.93 -18.91 12.79
N GLY A 77 19.99 -19.82 13.05
CA GLY A 77 19.97 -20.64 14.27
C GLY A 77 21.00 -21.78 14.24
N THR A 78 22.13 -21.61 14.94
CA THR A 78 23.20 -22.61 15.10
C THR A 78 23.10 -23.45 16.38
N GLY A 79 22.03 -23.29 17.17
CA GLY A 79 21.84 -24.01 18.43
C GLY A 79 21.39 -25.46 18.21
N ILE A 80 21.77 -26.34 19.14
CA ILE A 80 21.23 -27.70 19.29
C ILE A 80 19.75 -27.58 19.67
N LEU A 81 18.89 -27.24 18.70
CA LEU A 81 17.45 -27.30 18.87
C LEU A 81 17.04 -28.77 19.01
N SER A 82 16.07 -29.04 19.89
CA SER A 82 15.53 -30.39 20.08
C SER A 82 15.15 -31.04 18.76
N VAL A 83 15.39 -32.34 18.60
CA VAL A 83 15.15 -33.10 17.36
C VAL A 83 13.73 -32.88 16.80
N VAL A 84 12.75 -32.64 17.67
CA VAL A 84 11.36 -32.31 17.30
C VAL A 84 11.28 -30.99 16.51
N LEU A 85 11.98 -29.94 16.95
CA LEU A 85 12.06 -28.64 16.28
C LEU A 85 12.88 -28.69 14.98
N GLN A 86 13.77 -29.68 14.84
CA GLN A 86 14.53 -29.91 13.62
C GLN A 86 13.68 -30.57 12.52
N SER A 87 12.56 -31.20 12.88
CA SER A 87 11.70 -31.85 11.89
C SER A 87 11.05 -30.81 10.96
N ARG A 88 11.13 -31.05 9.64
CA ARG A 88 10.57 -30.16 8.62
C ARG A 88 9.07 -29.91 8.84
N GLN A 89 8.32 -30.98 9.11
CA GLN A 89 6.88 -30.89 9.35
C GLN A 89 6.52 -30.04 10.58
N PHE A 90 7.35 -30.05 11.63
CA PHE A 90 7.13 -29.17 12.78
C PHE A 90 7.41 -27.71 12.43
N ARG A 91 8.53 -27.44 11.76
CA ARG A 91 8.89 -26.07 11.32
C ARG A 91 7.81 -25.48 10.41
N ASP A 92 7.31 -26.27 9.46
CA ASP A 92 6.23 -25.84 8.56
C ASP A 92 4.95 -25.50 9.34
N ARG A 93 4.57 -26.34 10.31
CA ARG A 93 3.41 -26.07 11.18
C ARG A 93 3.60 -24.81 12.02
N LEU A 94 4.75 -24.67 12.67
CA LEU A 94 5.08 -23.50 13.48
C LEU A 94 5.07 -22.22 12.63
N GLN A 95 5.68 -22.26 11.44
CA GLN A 95 5.70 -21.13 10.54
C GLN A 95 4.29 -20.72 10.11
N ARG A 96 3.41 -21.66 9.77
CA ARG A 96 1.99 -21.34 9.49
C ARG A 96 1.31 -20.66 10.69
N GLN A 97 1.58 -21.12 11.91
CA GLN A 97 1.01 -20.51 13.12
C GLN A 97 1.50 -19.06 13.30
N LEU A 98 2.80 -18.79 13.10
CA LEU A 98 3.32 -17.42 13.17
C LEU A 98 2.72 -16.51 12.10
N ASN A 99 2.52 -17.02 10.89
CA ASN A 99 1.91 -16.26 9.80
C ASN A 99 0.42 -16.00 10.07
N ARG A 100 -0.31 -16.96 10.64
CA ARG A 100 -1.69 -16.75 11.12
C ARG A 100 -1.75 -15.69 12.24
N ALA A 101 -0.78 -15.67 13.14
CA ALA A 101 -0.69 -14.62 14.15
C ALA A 101 -0.47 -13.24 13.51
N ALA A 102 0.38 -13.16 12.48
CA ALA A 102 0.59 -11.92 11.72
C ALA A 102 -0.68 -11.47 10.97
N GLU A 103 -1.46 -12.39 10.41
CA GLU A 103 -2.79 -12.09 9.83
C GLU A 103 -3.69 -11.42 10.88
N LYS A 104 -3.73 -11.93 12.12
CA LYS A 104 -4.48 -11.30 13.23
C LYS A 104 -3.96 -9.92 13.63
N GLY A 105 -2.66 -9.68 13.51
CA GLY A 105 -2.10 -8.33 13.62
C GLY A 105 -2.59 -7.43 12.49
N ALA A 106 -2.52 -7.90 11.25
CA ALA A 106 -2.90 -7.15 10.06
C ALA A 106 -4.40 -6.79 10.05
N GLU A 107 -5.28 -7.65 10.56
CA GLU A 107 -6.71 -7.37 10.75
C GLU A 107 -6.92 -6.10 11.60
N ARG A 108 -6.08 -5.88 12.62
CA ARG A 108 -6.12 -4.67 13.46
C ARG A 108 -5.43 -3.48 12.80
N ALA A 109 -4.42 -3.71 11.96
CA ALA A 109 -3.68 -2.66 11.27
C ALA A 109 -4.50 -1.98 10.15
N ALA A 110 -5.28 -2.77 9.40
CA ALA A 110 -6.00 -2.31 8.21
C ALA A 110 -6.87 -1.05 8.43
N PRO A 111 -7.77 -0.98 9.44
CA PRO A 111 -8.58 0.22 9.66
C PRO A 111 -7.74 1.45 10.01
N LEU A 112 -6.66 1.28 10.78
CA LEU A 112 -5.78 2.39 11.18
C LEU A 112 -5.03 2.97 9.99
N VAL A 113 -4.53 2.13 9.08
CA VAL A 113 -3.89 2.60 7.84
C VAL A 113 -4.92 3.34 6.98
N ALA A 114 -6.13 2.81 6.83
CA ALA A 114 -7.19 3.46 6.07
C ALA A 114 -7.62 4.82 6.68
N ASP A 115 -7.69 4.92 8.00
CA ASP A 115 -7.93 6.19 8.71
C ASP A 115 -6.77 7.17 8.53
N ALA A 116 -5.52 6.69 8.64
CA ALA A 116 -4.33 7.52 8.48
C ALA A 116 -4.23 8.11 7.06
N VAL A 117 -4.53 7.32 6.02
CA VAL A 117 -4.57 7.80 4.63
C VAL A 117 -5.62 8.89 4.43
N ARG A 118 -6.82 8.71 5.00
CA ARG A 118 -7.90 9.69 4.90
C ARG A 118 -7.52 11.02 5.55
N ASN A 119 -6.89 10.98 6.72
CA ASN A 119 -6.52 12.15 7.51
C ASN A 119 -5.10 12.66 7.23
N LEU A 120 -4.43 12.13 6.20
CA LEU A 120 -3.05 12.45 5.91
C LEU A 120 -2.90 13.93 5.51
N SER A 121 -2.10 14.67 6.29
CA SER A 121 -1.64 16.01 5.95
C SER A 121 -0.30 15.92 5.22
N ILE A 122 -0.22 16.56 4.06
CA ILE A 122 0.95 16.51 3.17
C ILE A 122 1.39 17.94 2.88
N GLU A 123 2.39 18.40 3.61
CA GLU A 123 2.92 19.76 3.51
C GLU A 123 3.64 19.99 2.18
N ASP A 124 4.45 19.01 1.74
CA ASP A 124 5.17 19.05 0.46
C ASP A 124 4.78 17.86 -0.43
N ALA A 125 3.56 17.94 -1.00
CA ALA A 125 3.06 16.90 -1.90
C ALA A 125 3.92 16.74 -3.16
N ALA A 126 4.63 17.78 -3.58
CA ALA A 126 5.46 17.74 -4.77
C ALA A 126 6.70 16.85 -4.56
N SER A 127 7.35 16.91 -3.40
CA SER A 127 8.49 16.01 -3.11
C SER A 127 8.06 14.55 -2.97
N VAL A 128 6.88 14.28 -2.38
CA VAL A 128 6.36 12.90 -2.28
C VAL A 128 6.01 12.33 -3.65
N VAL A 129 5.39 13.13 -4.53
CA VAL A 129 5.10 12.69 -5.92
C VAL A 129 6.38 12.44 -6.70
N ARG A 130 7.37 13.33 -6.64
CA ARG A 130 8.64 13.19 -7.37
C ARG A 130 9.66 12.26 -6.69
N GLY A 131 9.33 11.76 -5.51
CA GLY A 131 10.20 10.86 -4.75
C GLY A 131 10.36 9.48 -5.40
N GLY A 132 11.10 8.62 -4.71
CA GLY A 132 11.32 7.25 -5.14
C GLY A 132 10.03 6.40 -5.27
N PRO A 133 10.15 5.15 -5.73
CA PRO A 133 9.01 4.27 -6.06
C PRO A 133 8.08 3.95 -4.88
N GLN A 134 8.49 4.23 -3.65
CA GLN A 134 7.73 3.98 -2.41
C GLN A 134 7.66 5.22 -1.51
N ALA A 135 7.80 6.42 -2.10
CA ALA A 135 7.90 7.66 -1.33
C ALA A 135 6.64 7.96 -0.52
N ALA A 136 5.44 7.70 -1.07
CA ALA A 136 4.20 7.93 -0.34
C ALA A 136 4.03 6.94 0.81
N THR A 137 4.39 5.67 0.60
CA THR A 137 4.34 4.62 1.62
C THR A 137 5.29 4.93 2.75
N SER A 138 6.51 5.36 2.43
CA SER A 138 7.52 5.76 3.43
C SER A 138 7.06 6.97 4.24
N PHE A 139 6.44 7.94 3.57
CA PHE A 139 5.87 9.12 4.23
C PHE A 139 4.72 8.74 5.17
N LEU A 140 3.78 7.90 4.73
CA LEU A 140 2.67 7.41 5.56
C LEU A 140 3.18 6.63 6.77
N ARG A 141 4.13 5.70 6.58
CA ARG A 141 4.77 4.94 7.66
C ARG A 141 5.39 5.87 8.70
N GLY A 142 6.14 6.88 8.24
CA GLY A 142 6.74 7.87 9.12
C GLY A 142 5.72 8.69 9.93
N LYS A 143 4.57 9.02 9.33
CA LYS A 143 3.49 9.75 10.03
C LYS A 143 2.73 8.89 11.05
N MET A 144 2.59 7.59 10.80
CA MET A 144 1.94 6.68 11.75
C MET A 144 2.83 6.33 12.95
N GLY A 145 4.15 6.37 12.79
CA GLY A 145 5.10 6.11 13.87
C GLY A 145 4.87 4.73 14.52
N PRO A 146 4.97 4.60 15.86
CA PRO A 146 4.83 3.31 16.54
C PRO A 146 3.36 2.86 16.71
N ALA A 147 2.37 3.71 16.38
CA ALA A 147 0.96 3.43 16.64
C ALA A 147 0.47 2.14 15.95
N LEU A 148 1.02 1.82 14.77
CA LEU A 148 0.65 0.61 14.07
C LEU A 148 1.13 -0.66 14.80
N LEU A 149 2.36 -0.67 15.30
CA LEU A 149 2.92 -1.77 16.10
C LEU A 149 2.08 -2.02 17.36
N GLU A 150 1.71 -0.94 18.06
CA GLU A 150 0.90 -1.01 19.28
C GLU A 150 -0.49 -1.60 19.02
N ALA A 151 -1.12 -1.25 17.90
CA ALA A 151 -2.42 -1.78 17.52
C ALA A 151 -2.37 -3.25 17.09
N MET A 152 -1.27 -3.67 16.45
CA MET A 152 -1.08 -5.05 15.96
C MET A 152 -0.77 -6.04 17.08
N LEU A 153 -0.01 -5.61 18.10
CA LEU A 153 0.54 -6.48 19.14
C LEU A 153 -0.52 -7.33 19.85
N PRO A 154 -1.70 -6.82 20.25
CA PRO A 154 -2.72 -7.66 20.87
C PRO A 154 -3.27 -8.73 19.93
N GLY A 155 -3.48 -8.40 18.65
CA GLY A 155 -3.95 -9.37 17.64
C GLY A 155 -2.95 -10.50 17.42
N ILE A 156 -1.67 -10.18 17.36
CA ILE A 156 -0.59 -11.16 17.25
C ILE A 156 -0.50 -12.00 18.53
N SER A 157 -0.60 -11.37 19.70
CA SER A 157 -0.58 -12.08 20.98
C SER A 157 -1.75 -13.07 21.09
N ASP A 158 -2.94 -12.70 20.64
CA ASP A 158 -4.10 -13.58 20.58
C ASP A 158 -3.90 -14.71 19.56
N GLY A 159 -3.37 -14.40 18.37
CA GLY A 159 -3.03 -15.39 17.36
C GLY A 159 -1.98 -16.40 17.83
N LEU A 160 -1.00 -15.97 18.63
CA LEU A 160 -0.03 -16.86 19.27
C LEU A 160 -0.64 -17.67 20.42
N ARG A 161 -1.69 -17.19 21.11
CA ARG A 161 -2.36 -17.98 22.14
C ARG A 161 -3.18 -19.13 21.56
N LEU A 162 -3.70 -18.95 20.35
CA LEU A 162 -4.47 -19.94 19.59
C LEU A 162 -3.58 -21.03 18.96
N PHE A 163 -2.60 -21.55 19.70
CA PHE A 163 -1.86 -22.73 19.27
C PHE A 163 -2.83 -23.93 19.24
N ASP A 164 -3.30 -24.30 18.06
CA ASP A 164 -4.15 -25.50 17.82
C ASP A 164 -3.40 -26.84 18.08
N ASP A 165 -2.18 -26.80 18.59
CA ASP A 165 -1.33 -27.98 18.75
C ASP A 165 -0.58 -27.93 20.09
N GLN A 166 -1.03 -28.78 21.03
CA GLN A 166 -0.38 -28.95 22.33
C GLN A 166 1.10 -29.32 22.16
N ILE A 167 1.45 -30.07 21.12
CA ILE A 167 2.82 -30.50 20.83
C ILE A 167 3.69 -29.29 20.45
N ILE A 168 3.16 -28.37 19.64
CA ILE A 168 3.87 -27.13 19.29
C ILE A 168 4.11 -26.29 20.54
N SER A 169 3.07 -26.09 21.35
CA SER A 169 3.17 -25.28 22.58
C SER A 169 4.18 -25.84 23.58
N GLN A 170 4.20 -27.17 23.77
CA GLN A 170 5.09 -27.84 24.71
C GLN A 170 6.54 -27.86 24.20
N ALA A 171 6.74 -28.11 22.90
CA ALA A 171 8.06 -28.08 22.28
C ALA A 171 8.68 -26.68 22.32
N VAL A 172 7.90 -25.63 22.04
CA VAL A 172 8.37 -24.24 22.11
C VAL A 172 8.73 -23.86 23.55
N ARG A 173 7.92 -24.25 24.55
CA ARG A 173 8.23 -24.03 25.99
C ARG A 173 9.45 -24.81 26.48
N SER A 174 9.82 -25.90 25.82
CA SER A 174 11.02 -26.67 26.16
C SER A 174 12.34 -25.98 25.76
N VAL A 175 12.26 -24.92 24.95
CA VAL A 175 13.42 -24.09 24.62
C VAL A 175 13.80 -23.25 25.84
N ALA A 176 15.02 -23.44 26.34
CA ALA A 176 15.53 -22.70 27.49
C ALA A 176 15.53 -21.18 27.21
N GLY A 177 14.97 -20.39 28.15
CA GLY A 177 14.89 -18.94 28.01
C GLY A 177 13.93 -18.44 26.93
N PHE A 178 12.94 -19.25 26.54
CA PHE A 178 11.90 -18.84 25.59
C PHE A 178 10.90 -17.88 26.23
N ASP A 179 10.69 -16.74 25.58
CA ASP A 179 9.76 -15.69 26.01
C ASP A 179 8.71 -15.43 24.92
N VAL A 180 7.45 -15.75 25.24
CA VAL A 180 6.30 -15.56 24.35
C VAL A 180 6.06 -14.07 24.06
N ALA A 181 6.29 -13.19 25.03
CA ALA A 181 6.10 -11.76 24.83
C ALA A 181 7.18 -11.20 23.89
N ALA A 182 8.44 -11.62 24.06
CA ALA A 182 9.51 -11.27 23.14
C ALA A 182 9.25 -11.82 21.72
N LEU A 183 8.71 -13.04 21.60
CA LEU A 183 8.26 -13.58 20.31
C LEU A 183 7.15 -12.70 19.71
N ALA A 184 6.11 -12.37 20.47
CA ALA A 184 5.00 -11.54 19.98
C ALA A 184 5.51 -10.20 19.45
N GLN A 185 6.44 -9.55 20.15
CA GLN A 185 7.08 -8.32 19.69
C GLN A 185 7.89 -8.50 18.40
N ASP A 186 8.64 -9.60 18.27
CA ASP A 186 9.40 -9.92 17.05
C ASP A 186 8.49 -10.12 15.84
N ILE A 187 7.44 -10.93 16.00
CA ILE A 187 6.44 -11.15 14.96
C ILE A 187 5.70 -9.85 14.62
N THR A 188 5.44 -8.99 15.61
CA THR A 188 4.82 -7.68 15.39
C THR A 188 5.66 -6.78 14.51
N ARG A 189 6.97 -6.67 14.77
CA ARG A 189 7.88 -5.89 13.91
C ARG A 189 7.97 -6.46 12.50
N LYS A 190 8.13 -7.78 12.37
CA LYS A 190 8.19 -8.45 11.06
C LYS A 190 6.90 -8.28 10.27
N ALA A 191 5.75 -8.37 10.92
CA ALA A 191 4.46 -8.17 10.30
C ALA A 191 4.25 -6.71 9.86
N ASP A 192 4.63 -5.73 10.69
CA ASP A 192 4.64 -4.31 10.31
C ASP A 192 5.51 -4.07 9.07
N ASP A 193 6.76 -4.53 9.09
CA ASP A 193 7.67 -4.44 7.93
C ASP A 193 7.07 -5.06 6.67
N SER A 194 6.43 -6.22 6.82
CA SER A 194 5.79 -6.95 5.72
C SER A 194 4.58 -6.21 5.14
N ILE A 195 3.76 -5.59 5.99
CA ILE A 195 2.62 -4.75 5.56
C ILE A 195 3.14 -3.56 4.76
N TRP A 196 4.15 -2.85 5.26
CA TRP A 196 4.71 -1.70 4.55
C TRP A 196 5.41 -2.09 3.25
N ALA A 197 6.09 -3.24 3.21
CA ALA A 197 6.67 -3.78 2.00
C ALA A 197 5.60 -4.10 0.93
N ALA A 198 4.47 -4.69 1.33
CA ALA A 198 3.36 -4.98 0.44
C ALA A 198 2.71 -3.69 -0.12
N ILE A 199 2.46 -2.69 0.73
CA ILE A 199 1.92 -1.39 0.29
C ILE A 199 2.89 -0.69 -0.65
N GLY A 200 4.19 -0.71 -0.33
CA GLY A 200 5.23 -0.11 -1.18
C GLY A 200 5.35 -0.80 -2.54
N LEU A 201 5.15 -2.12 -2.60
CA LEU A 201 5.11 -2.85 -3.86
C LEU A 201 3.93 -2.40 -4.74
N GLU A 202 2.74 -2.23 -4.15
CA GLU A 202 1.56 -1.73 -4.86
C GLU A 202 1.74 -0.27 -5.31
N GLU A 203 2.30 0.61 -4.47
CA GLU A 203 2.65 1.99 -4.87
C GLU A 203 3.59 1.98 -6.08
N SER A 204 4.65 1.18 -6.02
CA SER A 204 5.64 1.07 -7.10
C SER A 204 4.98 0.58 -8.40
N ALA A 205 4.08 -0.41 -8.30
CA ALA A 205 3.33 -0.91 -9.44
C ALA A 205 2.42 0.17 -10.06
N ILE A 206 1.72 0.95 -9.24
CA ILE A 206 0.89 2.08 -9.68
C ILE A 206 1.74 3.15 -10.37
N ARG A 207 2.87 3.56 -9.76
CA ARG A 207 3.77 4.56 -10.35
C ARG A 207 4.36 4.10 -11.69
N THR A 208 4.70 2.82 -11.80
CA THR A 208 5.27 2.25 -13.03
C THR A 208 4.25 2.19 -14.17
N ASN A 209 3.00 1.83 -13.85
CA ASN A 209 1.92 1.71 -14.83
C ASN A 209 0.60 2.31 -14.32
N PRO A 210 0.48 3.65 -14.26
CA PRO A 210 -0.69 4.31 -13.68
C PRO A 210 -1.96 4.08 -14.50
N GLN A 211 -1.84 3.71 -15.78
CA GLN A 211 -2.98 3.38 -16.64
C GLN A 211 -3.79 2.20 -16.10
N LYS A 212 -3.17 1.25 -15.38
CA LYS A 212 -3.88 0.12 -14.76
C LYS A 212 -4.88 0.54 -13.69
N THR A 213 -4.73 1.73 -13.12
CA THR A 213 -5.65 2.23 -12.09
C THR A 213 -6.98 2.70 -12.69
N ASN A 214 -7.03 3.02 -13.99
CA ASN A 214 -8.13 3.71 -14.65
C ASN A 214 -8.56 5.02 -13.92
N ASP A 215 -7.68 5.61 -13.09
CA ASP A 215 -7.94 6.87 -12.39
C ASP A 215 -7.29 8.03 -13.16
N PRO A 216 -8.07 8.97 -13.73
CA PRO A 216 -7.53 10.10 -14.48
C PRO A 216 -6.55 10.97 -13.70
N LEU A 217 -6.71 11.11 -12.38
CA LEU A 217 -5.82 11.89 -11.53
C LEU A 217 -4.47 11.18 -11.38
N LEU A 218 -4.47 9.88 -11.10
CA LEU A 218 -3.24 9.10 -10.98
C LEU A 218 -2.51 8.99 -12.31
N ILE A 219 -3.25 8.82 -13.41
CA ILE A 219 -2.71 8.84 -14.77
C ILE A 219 -2.09 10.19 -15.09
N GLY A 220 -2.77 11.29 -14.77
CA GLY A 220 -2.25 12.65 -15.00
C GLY A 220 -0.99 12.96 -14.19
N VAL A 221 -0.96 12.57 -12.90
CA VAL A 221 0.17 12.90 -12.01
C VAL A 221 1.38 11.99 -12.25
N PHE A 222 1.19 10.67 -12.34
CA PHE A 222 2.30 9.70 -12.43
C PHE A 222 2.62 9.26 -13.86
N GLY A 223 1.73 9.51 -14.83
CA GLY A 223 1.97 9.19 -16.24
C GLY A 223 2.92 10.17 -16.94
N LEU A 224 3.04 11.39 -16.41
CA LEU A 224 3.90 12.45 -16.97
C LEU A 224 5.31 12.50 -16.37
N THR A 225 5.54 11.84 -15.24
CA THR A 225 6.82 11.87 -14.49
C THR A 225 7.81 10.80 -14.97
N ARG A 226 7.82 10.46 -16.26
CA ARG A 226 8.82 9.55 -16.87
C ARG A 226 10.02 10.30 -17.42
#